data_AF-A0AA46AF41-F1
#
_entry.id   AF-A0AA46AF41-F1
#
_cell.length_a   1.000
_cell.length_b   1.000
_cell.length_c   1.000
_cell.angle_alpha   90.00
_cell.angle_beta   90.00
_cell.angle_gamma   90.00
#
_symmetry.space_group_name_H-M   'P 1'
#
loop_
_entity.id
_entity.type
_entity.pdbx_description
1 polymer ?
#
loop_
_entity_poly.entity_id
_entity_poly.type
_entity_poly.pdbx_seq_one_letter_code
_entity_poly.pdbx_strand_id
1 'polypeptide(L)'
;MANIVKIRGSVFAPYAWLEPIKDPATGRIFEYTGDAREFTPNAVNTMRSRLEQEVIIDFYKKEIFTYANACIVTVKITNPDGSIDYKKGKAGTENIVCTNVVWGSDEVSFEMRASASNPLNTVAPAADYLLTIRVNESGVAHIEGSHDGFPCFEFYKQIDFGPFEQIYTHDFRETGDTPEALAGEMEYSFKMTI
;
A
#
# COMPACT_ATOMS: atom_id res chain seq x y z
N MET A 1 21.49 19.64 -5.61
CA MET A 1 21.78 18.39 -4.88
C MET A 1 20.68 18.22 -3.86
N ALA A 2 19.92 17.14 -3.95
CA ALA A 2 18.90 16.78 -2.98
C ALA A 2 19.61 16.22 -1.75
N ASN A 3 19.26 16.70 -0.56
CA ASN A 3 19.82 16.11 0.67
C ASN A 3 18.96 14.92 1.10
N ILE A 4 17.65 15.08 1.00
CA ILE A 4 16.66 14.09 1.42
C ILE A 4 15.69 13.80 0.28
N VAL A 5 15.50 12.52 -0.01
CA VAL A 5 14.43 12.05 -0.91
C VAL A 5 13.57 11.05 -0.16
N LYS A 6 12.26 11.30 -0.12
CA LYS A 6 11.27 10.38 0.43
C LYS A 6 10.50 9.73 -0.71
N ILE A 7 10.35 8.41 -0.65
CA ILE A 7 9.40 7.64 -1.45
C ILE A 7 8.30 7.13 -0.51
N ARG A 8 7.04 7.41 -0.83
CA ARG A 8 5.86 6.96 -0.10
C ARG A 8 5.10 5.95 -0.96
N GLY A 9 4.80 4.79 -0.40
CA GLY A 9 3.85 3.82 -0.93
C GLY A 9 2.65 3.68 0.00
N SER A 10 1.45 3.61 -0.57
CA SER A 10 0.22 3.46 0.19
C SER A 10 -0.80 2.65 -0.61
N VAL A 11 -1.52 1.79 0.10
CA VAL A 11 -2.64 1.00 -0.44
C VAL A 11 -3.88 1.33 0.34
N PHE A 12 -5.00 1.63 -0.31
CA PHE A 12 -6.24 2.02 0.37
C PHE A 12 -7.49 1.54 -0.35
N ALA A 13 -8.56 1.36 0.42
CA ALA A 13 -9.90 1.05 -0.05
C ALA A 13 -10.75 2.34 -0.04
N PRO A 14 -11.16 2.90 -1.19
CA PRO A 14 -11.80 4.21 -1.25
C PRO A 14 -13.18 4.26 -0.61
N TYR A 15 -13.86 3.12 -0.52
CA TYR A 15 -15.20 2.99 0.05
C TYR A 15 -15.19 3.00 1.59
N ALA A 16 -16.35 3.28 2.20
CA ALA A 16 -16.53 3.16 3.65
C ALA A 16 -16.73 1.70 4.08
N TRP A 17 -17.50 0.95 3.29
CA TRP A 17 -17.76 -0.47 3.46
C TRP A 17 -17.66 -1.15 2.10
N LEU A 18 -16.99 -2.29 2.06
CA LEU A 18 -16.96 -3.17 0.90
C LEU A 18 -18.38 -3.70 0.63
N GLU A 19 -18.68 -3.99 -0.63
CA GLU A 19 -19.93 -4.64 -0.98
C GLU A 19 -20.14 -5.94 -0.19
N PRO A 20 -21.38 -6.26 0.24
CA PRO A 20 -21.62 -7.38 1.12
C PRO A 20 -21.27 -8.74 0.48
N ILE A 21 -20.42 -9.51 1.15
CA ILE A 21 -20.02 -10.85 0.71
C ILE A 21 -20.84 -11.88 1.48
N LYS A 22 -21.66 -12.66 0.78
CA LYS A 22 -22.44 -13.74 1.38
C LYS A 22 -21.67 -15.06 1.37
N ASP A 23 -21.46 -15.64 2.55
CA ASP A 23 -20.95 -17.00 2.68
C ASP A 23 -22.08 -18.00 2.40
N PRO A 24 -21.97 -18.82 1.33
CA PRO A 24 -23.02 -19.78 0.98
C PRO A 24 -23.15 -20.92 2.00
N ALA A 25 -22.09 -21.25 2.75
CA ALA A 25 -22.10 -22.36 3.71
C ALA A 25 -22.84 -22.01 5.00
N THR A 26 -22.67 -20.77 5.49
CA THR A 26 -23.29 -20.34 6.76
C THR A 26 -24.47 -19.40 6.57
N GLY A 27 -24.65 -18.83 5.37
CA GLY A 27 -25.65 -17.80 5.10
C GLY A 27 -25.31 -16.43 5.70
N ARG A 28 -24.15 -16.28 6.35
CA ARG A 28 -23.68 -15.01 6.91
C ARG A 28 -23.29 -14.03 5.81
N ILE A 29 -23.45 -12.74 6.10
CA ILE A 29 -23.04 -11.65 5.22
C ILE A 29 -21.91 -10.87 5.91
N PHE A 30 -20.81 -10.64 5.19
CA PHE A 30 -19.64 -9.92 5.66
C PHE A 30 -19.49 -8.59 4.93
N GLU A 31 -19.33 -7.51 5.68
CA GLU A 31 -19.03 -6.16 5.15
C GLU A 31 -17.74 -5.68 5.84
N TYR A 32 -16.71 -5.36 5.06
CA TYR A 32 -15.41 -4.91 5.59
C TYR A 32 -15.27 -3.40 5.45
N THR A 33 -14.76 -2.72 6.48
CA THR A 33 -14.52 -1.27 6.41
C THR A 33 -13.37 -0.93 5.46
N GLY A 34 -13.56 0.02 4.56
CA GLY A 34 -12.48 0.66 3.81
C GLY A 34 -11.93 1.91 4.52
N ASP A 35 -11.26 2.77 3.76
CA ASP A 35 -10.57 4.00 4.21
C ASP A 35 -11.40 5.27 3.98
N ALA A 36 -12.51 5.15 3.23
CA ALA A 36 -13.45 6.22 2.92
C ALA A 36 -12.78 7.50 2.40
N ARG A 37 -11.78 7.38 1.51
CA ARG A 37 -10.97 8.49 1.02
C ARG A 37 -10.68 8.36 -0.47
N GLU A 38 -10.15 9.44 -1.04
CA GLU A 38 -9.57 9.45 -2.37
C GLU A 38 -8.03 9.52 -2.30
N PHE A 39 -7.39 9.51 -3.47
CA PHE A 39 -5.94 9.62 -3.62
C PHE A 39 -5.41 10.87 -2.93
N THR A 40 -4.39 10.71 -2.09
CA THR A 40 -3.74 11.83 -1.42
C THR A 40 -2.39 11.44 -0.84
N PRO A 41 -1.35 12.28 -1.01
CA PRO A 41 -0.08 12.05 -0.35
C PRO A 41 -0.16 12.28 1.18
N ASN A 42 -1.20 12.97 1.66
CA ASN A 42 -1.32 13.43 3.05
C ASN A 42 -2.11 12.46 3.96
N ALA A 43 -1.93 11.14 3.76
CA ALA A 43 -2.62 10.10 4.54
C ALA A 43 -1.77 9.45 5.64
N VAL A 44 -0.48 9.78 5.75
CA VAL A 44 0.46 9.21 6.75
C VAL A 44 -0.11 9.32 8.16
N ASN A 45 -0.04 8.24 8.95
CA ASN A 45 -0.48 8.20 10.36
C ASN A 45 -1.97 8.47 10.59
N THR A 46 -2.80 8.53 9.54
CA THR A 46 -4.24 8.77 9.69
C THR A 46 -5.04 7.51 9.95
N MET A 47 -4.39 6.33 9.84
CA MET A 47 -5.05 5.01 9.84
C MET A 47 -6.07 4.83 8.71
N ARG A 48 -5.91 5.58 7.61
CA ARG A 48 -6.73 5.52 6.41
C ARG A 48 -5.99 4.91 5.22
N SER A 49 -5.13 3.93 5.47
CA SER A 49 -4.53 3.13 4.41
C SER A 49 -4.42 1.69 4.91
N ARG A 50 -4.74 0.72 4.04
CA ARG A 50 -4.55 -0.71 4.29
C ARG A 50 -3.08 -1.03 4.59
N LEU A 51 -2.19 -0.42 3.81
CA LEU A 51 -0.73 -0.46 3.92
C LEU A 51 -0.17 0.95 3.83
N GLU A 52 0.83 1.27 4.65
CA GLU A 52 1.63 2.49 4.54
C GLU A 52 3.12 2.13 4.62
N GLN A 53 3.90 2.68 3.70
CA GLN A 53 5.35 2.60 3.73
C GLN A 53 5.97 3.93 3.34
N GLU A 54 7.00 4.36 4.06
CA GLU A 54 7.89 5.43 3.63
C GLU A 54 9.33 4.96 3.69
N VAL A 55 10.10 5.31 2.66
CA VAL A 55 11.56 5.17 2.62
C VAL A 55 12.16 6.55 2.45
N ILE A 56 13.01 6.95 3.39
CA ILE A 56 13.67 8.24 3.43
C ILE A 56 15.16 8.01 3.19
N ILE A 57 15.63 8.52 2.06
CA ILE A 57 17.02 8.49 1.65
C ILE A 57 17.66 9.80 2.13
N ASP A 58 18.67 9.70 2.99
CA ASP A 58 19.46 10.83 3.46
C ASP A 58 20.84 10.74 2.81
N PHE A 59 21.03 11.46 1.69
CA PHE A 59 22.29 11.46 0.94
C PHE A 59 23.44 12.08 1.74
N TYR A 60 23.12 13.01 2.64
CA TYR A 60 24.12 13.65 3.50
C TYR A 60 24.70 12.65 4.50
N LYS A 61 23.85 11.82 5.12
CA LYS A 61 24.31 10.77 6.06
C LYS A 61 24.70 9.47 5.39
N LYS A 62 24.32 9.26 4.13
CA LYS A 62 24.36 7.97 3.43
C LYS A 62 23.58 6.89 4.20
N GLU A 63 22.39 7.25 4.67
CA GLU A 63 21.51 6.38 5.43
C GLU A 63 20.13 6.28 4.80
N ILE A 64 19.46 5.15 5.03
CA ILE A 64 18.06 4.93 4.69
C ILE A 64 17.27 4.73 5.98
N PHE A 65 16.18 5.48 6.13
CA PHE A 65 15.20 5.30 7.20
C PHE A 65 13.90 4.78 6.61
N THR A 66 13.22 3.93 7.37
CA THR A 66 11.97 3.32 6.92
C THR A 66 10.86 3.52 7.96
N TYR A 67 9.65 3.66 7.46
CA TYR A 67 8.41 3.60 8.24
C TYR A 67 7.47 2.62 7.56
N ALA A 68 6.78 1.82 8.37
CA ALA A 68 5.78 0.88 7.92
C ALA A 68 4.62 0.86 8.91
N ASN A 69 3.38 0.78 8.40
CA ASN A 69 2.19 0.58 9.21
C ASN A 69 1.09 -0.09 8.37
N ALA A 70 0.09 -0.65 9.05
CA ALA A 70 -1.04 -1.30 8.40
C ALA A 70 -2.35 -0.99 9.15
N CYS A 71 -3.47 -1.06 8.43
CA CYS A 71 -4.76 -0.67 8.97
C CYS A 71 -5.29 -1.61 10.07
N ILE A 72 -6.31 -1.11 10.77
CA ILE A 72 -7.24 -1.93 11.54
C ILE A 72 -8.39 -2.31 10.61
N VAL A 73 -8.58 -3.61 10.40
CA VAL A 73 -9.73 -4.16 9.69
C VAL A 73 -10.88 -4.29 10.68
N THR A 74 -12.03 -3.71 10.33
CA THR A 74 -13.30 -3.98 11.01
C THR A 74 -14.21 -4.73 10.04
N VAL A 75 -14.84 -5.80 10.52
CA VAL A 75 -15.87 -6.53 9.77
C VAL A 75 -17.18 -6.48 10.54
N LYS A 76 -18.26 -6.16 9.82
CA LYS A 76 -19.64 -6.31 10.26
C LYS A 76 -20.15 -7.63 9.72
N ILE A 77 -20.73 -8.45 10.58
CA ILE A 77 -21.25 -9.78 10.26
C ILE A 77 -22.75 -9.73 10.50
N THR A 78 -23.54 -9.93 9.46
CA THR A 78 -25.00 -10.11 9.59
C THR A 78 -25.29 -11.61 9.57
N ASN A 79 -25.81 -12.13 10.66
CA ASN A 79 -26.17 -13.55 10.81
C ASN A 79 -27.51 -13.85 10.09
N PRO A 80 -27.81 -15.13 9.78
CA PRO A 80 -29.05 -15.50 9.11
C PRO A 80 -30.34 -15.10 9.84
N ASP A 81 -30.28 -14.93 11.15
CA ASP A 81 -31.39 -14.46 12.00
C ASP A 81 -31.54 -12.93 12.01
N GLY A 82 -30.68 -12.21 11.30
CA GLY A 82 -30.65 -10.74 11.23
C GLY A 82 -29.85 -10.07 12.35
N SER A 83 -29.29 -10.81 13.30
CA SER A 83 -28.40 -10.25 14.32
C SER A 83 -27.08 -9.76 13.72
N ILE A 84 -26.46 -8.76 14.35
CA ILE A 84 -25.24 -8.10 13.85
C ILE A 84 -24.11 -8.23 14.87
N ASP A 85 -22.98 -8.76 14.43
CA ASP A 85 -21.72 -8.82 15.17
C ASP A 85 -20.64 -7.94 14.53
N TYR A 86 -19.69 -7.47 15.34
CA TYR A 86 -18.52 -6.75 14.86
C TYR A 86 -17.23 -7.42 15.33
N LYS A 87 -16.25 -7.55 14.44
CA LYS A 87 -14.88 -7.96 14.80
C LYS A 87 -13.86 -6.94 14.30
N LYS A 88 -12.75 -6.84 15.02
CA LYS A 88 -11.64 -5.96 14.69
C LYS A 88 -10.31 -6.72 14.79
N GLY A 89 -9.40 -6.43 13.88
CA GLY A 89 -8.04 -6.97 13.88
C GLY A 89 -7.08 -5.98 13.23
N LYS A 90 -5.82 -5.96 13.65
CA LYS A 90 -4.78 -5.15 13.01
C LYS A 90 -3.90 -6.06 12.15
N ALA A 91 -3.69 -5.66 10.89
CA ALA A 91 -2.78 -6.39 10.02
C ALA A 91 -1.32 -6.24 10.51
N GLY A 92 -0.52 -7.28 10.24
CA GLY A 92 0.91 -7.27 10.52
C GLY A 92 1.67 -6.30 9.63
N THR A 93 2.91 -5.99 10.01
CA THR A 93 3.83 -5.12 9.25
C THR A 93 5.15 -5.83 8.91
N GLU A 94 5.27 -7.11 9.27
CA GLU A 94 6.48 -7.93 9.12
C GLU A 94 6.96 -8.04 7.68
N ASN A 95 6.05 -7.95 6.70
CA ASN A 95 6.36 -8.06 5.28
C ASN A 95 6.29 -6.70 4.55
N ILE A 96 6.31 -5.59 5.29
CA ILE A 96 6.43 -4.23 4.73
C ILE A 96 7.86 -3.76 4.96
N VAL A 97 8.72 -4.02 3.98
CA VAL A 97 10.19 -3.97 4.15
C VAL A 97 10.87 -3.18 3.03
N CYS A 98 12.02 -2.61 3.37
CA CYS A 98 12.97 -2.05 2.42
C CYS A 98 14.19 -2.96 2.38
N THR A 99 14.54 -3.50 1.23
CA THR A 99 15.59 -4.52 1.06
C THR A 99 16.55 -4.15 -0.06
N ASN A 100 17.62 -4.93 -0.20
CA ASN A 100 18.58 -4.81 -1.31
C ASN A 100 19.20 -3.41 -1.47
N VAL A 101 19.46 -2.73 -0.34
CA VAL A 101 20.07 -1.39 -0.34
C VAL A 101 21.52 -1.47 -0.78
N VAL A 102 21.86 -0.76 -1.85
CA VAL A 102 23.22 -0.65 -2.40
C VAL A 102 23.53 0.81 -2.68
N TRP A 103 24.52 1.35 -1.99
CA TRP A 103 25.02 2.71 -2.21
C TRP A 103 26.12 2.72 -3.28
N GLY A 104 25.95 3.57 -4.29
CA GLY A 104 26.95 3.93 -5.29
C GLY A 104 27.71 5.20 -4.91
N SER A 105 28.37 5.80 -5.91
CA SER A 105 29.07 7.08 -5.75
C SER A 105 28.13 8.25 -5.52
N ASP A 106 27.07 8.31 -6.31
CA ASP A 106 26.16 9.45 -6.53
C ASP A 106 24.68 9.02 -6.56
N GLU A 107 24.43 7.76 -6.20
CA GLU A 107 23.10 7.15 -6.24
C GLU A 107 22.98 6.01 -5.23
N VAL A 108 21.74 5.60 -4.98
CA VAL A 108 21.39 4.44 -4.17
C VAL A 108 20.30 3.65 -4.87
N SER A 109 20.40 2.33 -4.84
CA SER A 109 19.34 1.41 -5.27
C SER A 109 18.80 0.60 -4.10
N PHE A 110 17.51 0.31 -4.11
CA PHE A 110 16.83 -0.51 -3.10
C PHE A 110 15.49 -1.02 -3.63
N GLU A 111 14.87 -1.91 -2.86
CA GLU A 111 13.52 -2.41 -3.13
C GLU A 111 12.58 -2.06 -1.99
N MET A 112 11.37 -1.59 -2.34
CA MET A 112 10.24 -1.47 -1.43
C MET A 112 9.28 -2.62 -1.68
N ARG A 113 9.10 -3.50 -0.69
CA ARG A 113 8.15 -4.62 -0.73
C ARG A 113 7.10 -4.42 0.35
N ALA A 114 5.84 -4.64 0.00
CA ALA A 114 4.78 -4.72 0.99
C ALA A 114 3.85 -5.88 0.69
N SER A 115 3.48 -6.58 1.76
CA SER A 115 2.47 -7.63 1.77
C SER A 115 1.70 -7.55 3.09
N ALA A 116 0.38 -7.39 3.05
CA ALA A 116 -0.45 -7.53 4.25
C ALA A 116 -1.75 -8.27 3.98
N SER A 117 -1.95 -9.34 4.75
CA SER A 117 -3.17 -10.14 4.76
C SER A 117 -4.23 -9.58 5.70
N ASN A 118 -5.48 -9.94 5.46
CA ASN A 118 -6.58 -9.64 6.37
C ASN A 118 -6.45 -10.45 7.68
N PRO A 119 -6.29 -9.80 8.85
CA PRO A 119 -6.09 -10.50 10.13
C PRO A 119 -7.34 -11.24 10.63
N LEU A 120 -8.51 -10.98 10.03
CA LEU A 120 -9.79 -11.59 10.40
C LEU A 120 -10.22 -12.70 9.43
N ASN A 121 -9.47 -12.90 8.35
CA ASN A 121 -9.72 -13.95 7.37
C ASN A 121 -8.38 -14.54 6.90
N THR A 122 -7.95 -15.64 7.54
CA THR A 122 -6.65 -16.27 7.27
C THR A 122 -6.54 -16.93 5.89
N VAL A 123 -7.64 -17.07 5.15
CA VAL A 123 -7.64 -17.58 3.77
C VAL A 123 -7.72 -16.46 2.73
N ALA A 124 -7.90 -15.21 3.15
CA ALA A 124 -7.85 -14.08 2.23
C ALA A 124 -6.40 -13.86 1.77
N PRO A 125 -6.17 -13.67 0.45
CA PRO A 125 -4.87 -13.24 -0.05
C PRO A 125 -4.45 -11.89 0.56
N ALA A 126 -3.14 -11.63 0.51
CA ALA A 126 -2.59 -10.33 0.88
C ALA A 126 -2.78 -9.32 -0.25
N ALA A 127 -2.63 -8.03 0.08
CA ALA A 127 -2.37 -7.01 -0.94
C ALA A 127 -0.86 -6.83 -1.05
N ASP A 128 -0.34 -6.94 -2.27
CA ASP A 128 1.08 -7.01 -2.58
C ASP A 128 1.53 -5.88 -3.52
N TYR A 129 2.72 -5.33 -3.25
CA TYR A 129 3.47 -4.56 -4.23
C TYR A 129 4.99 -4.74 -4.07
N LEU A 130 5.71 -4.52 -5.17
CA LEU A 130 7.16 -4.43 -5.23
C LEU A 130 7.57 -3.22 -6.08
N LEU A 131 8.41 -2.35 -5.54
CA LEU A 131 9.11 -1.30 -6.29
C LEU A 131 10.61 -1.57 -6.28
N THR A 132 11.24 -1.59 -7.44
CA THR A 132 12.69 -1.49 -7.61
C THR A 132 13.03 -0.04 -7.91
N ILE A 133 13.84 0.58 -7.05
CA ILE A 133 14.07 2.03 -7.07
C ILE A 133 15.57 2.31 -7.16
N ARG A 134 15.93 3.29 -7.98
CA ARG A 134 17.26 3.89 -8.05
C ARG A 134 17.12 5.40 -7.98
N VAL A 135 17.77 6.04 -7.02
CA VAL A 135 17.72 7.50 -6.83
C VAL A 135 19.12 8.09 -6.83
N ASN A 136 19.33 9.18 -7.55
CA ASN A 136 20.60 9.91 -7.53
C ASN A 136 20.58 11.16 -6.64
N GLU A 137 21.76 11.72 -6.36
CA GLU A 137 21.95 12.93 -5.55
C GLU A 137 21.31 14.21 -6.15
N SER A 138 20.82 14.15 -7.40
CA SER A 138 20.01 15.22 -7.98
C SER A 138 18.53 15.10 -7.64
N GLY A 139 18.12 13.99 -7.01
CA GLY A 139 16.74 13.68 -6.65
C GLY A 139 15.94 13.01 -7.76
N VAL A 140 16.58 12.63 -8.87
CA VAL A 140 15.94 11.86 -9.95
C VAL A 140 15.85 10.41 -9.51
N ALA A 141 14.65 9.85 -9.61
CA ALA A 141 14.32 8.47 -9.27
C ALA A 141 13.87 7.71 -10.51
N HIS A 142 14.51 6.56 -10.77
CA HIS A 142 14.06 5.56 -11.71
C HIS A 142 13.35 4.45 -10.93
N ILE A 143 12.11 4.18 -11.29
CA ILE A 143 11.22 3.30 -10.52
C ILE A 143 10.57 2.30 -11.46
N GLU A 144 10.73 1.02 -11.17
CA GLU A 144 9.96 -0.07 -11.78
C GLU A 144 9.11 -0.71 -10.69
N GLY A 145 7.80 -0.76 -10.89
CA GLY A 145 6.85 -1.26 -9.91
C GLY A 145 5.96 -2.37 -10.45
N SER A 146 5.53 -3.25 -9.55
CA SER A 146 4.43 -4.19 -9.76
C SER A 146 3.52 -4.24 -8.54
N HIS A 147 2.23 -4.49 -8.74
CA HIS A 147 1.24 -4.63 -7.67
C HIS A 147 0.00 -5.40 -8.14
N ASP A 148 -0.82 -5.83 -7.19
CA ASP A 148 -2.13 -6.46 -7.43
C ASP A 148 -3.15 -5.47 -8.01
N GLY A 149 -4.22 -5.95 -8.64
CA GLY A 149 -5.27 -5.08 -9.20
C GLY A 149 -6.20 -4.42 -8.18
N PHE A 150 -6.17 -4.85 -6.91
CA PHE A 150 -7.10 -4.35 -5.89
C PHE A 150 -6.39 -4.08 -4.54
N PRO A 151 -6.81 -3.09 -3.73
CA PRO A 151 -7.79 -2.04 -4.02
C PRO A 151 -7.12 -0.89 -4.81
N CYS A 152 -6.89 0.29 -4.22
CA CYS A 152 -6.17 1.38 -4.86
C CYS A 152 -4.72 1.44 -4.37
N PHE A 153 -3.78 1.72 -5.28
CA PHE A 153 -2.36 1.89 -4.98
C PHE A 153 -1.94 3.32 -5.34
N GLU A 154 -1.12 3.94 -4.50
CA GLU A 154 -0.59 5.28 -4.74
C GLU A 154 0.86 5.41 -4.27
N PHE A 155 1.68 6.01 -5.12
CA PHE A 155 3.10 6.19 -4.88
C PHE A 155 3.51 7.64 -5.14
N TYR A 156 4.25 8.22 -4.20
CA TYR A 156 4.68 9.62 -4.26
C TYR A 156 6.17 9.78 -3.93
N LYS A 157 6.79 10.80 -4.52
CA LYS A 157 8.13 11.27 -4.19
C LYS A 157 8.04 12.63 -3.49
N GLN A 158 8.95 12.91 -2.58
CA GLN A 158 9.15 14.24 -2.01
C GLN A 158 10.65 14.51 -1.84
N ILE A 159 11.12 15.66 -2.29
CA ILE A 159 12.52 16.08 -2.17
C ILE A 159 12.61 17.23 -1.18
N ASP A 160 13.55 17.15 -0.23
CA ASP A 160 13.90 18.23 0.72
C ASP A 160 12.68 18.93 1.37
N PHE A 161 11.68 18.14 1.79
CA PHE A 161 10.42 18.62 2.39
C PHE A 161 9.58 19.54 1.49
N GLY A 162 9.83 19.53 0.18
CA GLY A 162 9.04 20.23 -0.83
C GLY A 162 7.65 19.61 -1.05
N PRO A 163 6.94 20.00 -2.13
CA PRO A 163 5.68 19.38 -2.48
C PRO A 163 5.87 17.89 -2.84
N PHE A 164 4.81 17.11 -2.67
CA PHE A 164 4.77 15.74 -3.18
C PHE A 164 4.59 15.73 -4.70
N GLU A 165 5.30 14.83 -5.36
CA GLU A 165 5.20 14.53 -6.77
C GLU A 165 4.60 13.13 -6.92
N GLN A 166 3.58 12.98 -7.76
CA GLN A 166 2.98 11.67 -8.04
C GLN A 166 3.93 10.83 -8.91
N ILE A 167 4.26 9.63 -8.43
CA ILE A 167 4.99 8.62 -9.21
C ILE A 167 3.97 7.84 -10.05
N TYR A 168 2.99 7.23 -9.39
CA TYR A 168 2.01 6.34 -10.01
C TYR A 168 0.78 6.18 -9.10
N THR A 169 -0.38 5.98 -9.71
CA THR A 169 -1.64 5.65 -9.01
C THR A 169 -2.39 4.59 -9.81
N HIS A 170 -2.99 3.63 -9.10
CA HIS A 170 -3.91 2.63 -9.65
C HIS A 170 -5.25 2.73 -8.93
N ASP A 171 -6.33 2.81 -9.70
CA ASP A 171 -7.70 2.80 -9.19
C ASP A 171 -8.46 1.60 -9.77
N PHE A 172 -8.74 0.59 -8.94
CA PHE A 172 -9.50 -0.59 -9.36
C PHE A 172 -10.87 -0.25 -9.95
N ARG A 173 -11.45 0.91 -9.60
CA ARG A 173 -12.75 1.36 -10.13
C ARG A 173 -12.67 1.72 -11.62
N GLU A 174 -11.49 2.11 -12.09
CA GLU A 174 -11.25 2.45 -13.50
C GLU A 174 -10.95 1.20 -14.34
N THR A 175 -10.26 0.23 -13.76
CA THR A 175 -9.89 -1.04 -14.43
C THR A 175 -10.96 -2.11 -14.31
N GLY A 176 -11.86 -2.00 -13.34
CA GLY A 176 -12.91 -2.97 -13.07
C GLY A 176 -12.43 -4.20 -12.28
N ASP A 177 -11.25 -4.11 -11.65
CA ASP A 177 -10.73 -5.19 -10.80
C ASP A 177 -11.61 -5.36 -9.56
N THR A 178 -11.63 -6.56 -9.01
CA THR A 178 -12.45 -6.94 -7.86
C THR A 178 -11.56 -7.51 -6.75
N PRO A 179 -12.07 -7.80 -5.55
CA PRO A 179 -11.25 -8.42 -4.49
C PRO A 179 -10.53 -9.71 -4.90
N GLU A 180 -11.00 -10.40 -5.94
CA GLU A 180 -10.33 -11.54 -6.57
C GLU A 180 -8.95 -11.21 -7.14
N ALA A 181 -8.69 -9.96 -7.53
CA ALA A 181 -7.40 -9.47 -8.02
C ALA A 181 -6.31 -9.38 -6.94
N LEU A 182 -6.64 -9.66 -5.67
CA LEU A 182 -5.65 -9.91 -4.61
C LEU A 182 -5.05 -11.32 -4.72
N ALA A 183 -5.67 -12.23 -5.46
CA ALA A 183 -5.21 -13.60 -5.58
C ALA A 183 -4.29 -13.75 -6.80
N GLY A 184 -3.18 -14.46 -6.63
CA GLY A 184 -2.30 -14.82 -7.73
C GLY A 184 -1.03 -13.97 -7.74
N GLU A 185 -0.59 -13.58 -8.94
CA GLU A 185 0.61 -12.77 -9.16
C GLU A 185 0.23 -11.29 -9.30
N MET A 186 1.15 -10.39 -8.97
CA MET A 186 1.00 -8.95 -9.22
C MET A 186 0.85 -8.67 -10.72
N GLU A 187 -0.36 -8.36 -11.16
CA GLU A 187 -0.74 -8.30 -12.58
C GLU A 187 -0.51 -6.95 -13.25
N TYR A 188 -0.36 -5.88 -12.46
CA TYR A 188 -0.05 -4.54 -12.96
C TYR A 188 1.43 -4.22 -12.78
N SER A 189 2.00 -3.53 -13.75
CA SER A 189 3.38 -3.04 -13.67
C SER A 189 3.54 -1.67 -14.32
N PHE A 190 4.52 -0.91 -13.85
CA PHE A 190 4.82 0.43 -14.36
C PHE A 190 6.31 0.74 -14.33
N LYS A 191 6.74 1.68 -15.17
CA LYS A 191 8.09 2.25 -15.18
C LYS A 191 8.01 3.76 -15.26
N MET A 192 8.68 4.44 -14.33
CA MET A 192 8.67 5.90 -14.22
C MET A 192 10.08 6.44 -14.01
N THR A 193 10.31 7.64 -14.52
CA THR A 193 11.47 8.48 -14.18
C THR A 193 10.95 9.84 -13.75
N ILE A 194 11.26 10.25 -12.53
CA ILE A 194 10.77 11.49 -11.93
C ILE A 194 11.85 12.16 -11.12
#